data_AF-W0FP04-F1
#
_entry.id   AF-W0FP04-F1
#
_cell.length_a   1.000
_cell.length_b   1.000
_cell.length_c   1.000
_cell.angle_alpha   90.00
_cell.angle_beta   90.00
_cell.angle_gamma   90.00
#
_symmetry.space_group_name_H-M   'P 1'
#
loop_
_entity.id
_entity.type
_entity.pdbx_description
1 polymer ?
#
loop_
_entity_poly.entity_id
_entity_poly.type
_entity_poly.pdbx_seq_one_letter_code
_entity_poly.pdbx_strand_id
1 'polypeptide(L)' 'MLNRQWNGKTYTFAMNGQTGKLVGNLPVDKGAAWKWRLGLFFGCFAGLTLLAWLLSVLGVI' A
#
# COMPACT_ATOMS: atom_id res chain seq x y z
N MET A 1 25.16 -1.63 -7.55
CA MET A 1 24.38 -0.39 -7.28
C MET A 1 23.77 0.05 -8.60
N LEU A 2 22.46 0.29 -8.63
CA LEU A 2 21.74 0.70 -9.84
C LEU A 2 21.31 2.16 -9.66
N ASN A 3 21.65 3.02 -10.61
CA ASN A 3 21.12 4.38 -10.67
C ASN A 3 20.04 4.45 -11.76
N ARG A 4 18.95 5.16 -11.48
CA ARG A 4 17.97 5.56 -12.50
C ARG A 4 17.69 7.04 -12.33
N GLN A 5 17.88 7.81 -13.41
CA GLN A 5 17.47 9.21 -13.43
C GLN A 5 15.99 9.31 -13.84
N TRP A 6 15.20 10.04 -13.06
CA TRP A 6 13.80 10.30 -13.35
C TRP A 6 13.43 11.71 -12.87
N ASN A 7 12.77 12.50 -13.72
CA ASN A 7 12.36 13.87 -13.45
C ASN A 7 13.48 14.75 -12.84
N GLY A 8 14.70 14.66 -13.40
CA GLY A 8 15.88 15.40 -12.94
C GLY A 8 16.48 14.95 -11.61
N LYS A 9 15.96 13.88 -10.99
CA LYS A 9 16.48 13.31 -9.74
C LYS A 9 17.10 11.93 -9.98
N THR A 10 18.26 11.70 -9.39
CA THR A 10 18.95 10.39 -9.43
C THR A 10 18.47 9.54 -8.26
N TYR A 11 17.83 8.42 -8.58
CA TYR A 11 17.41 7.43 -7.59
C TYR A 11 18.42 6.30 -7.56
N THR A 12 19.07 6.12 -6.41
CA THR A 12 20.05 5.06 -6.17
C THR A 12 19.38 3.91 -5.45
N PHE A 13 19.49 2.73 -6.05
CA PHE A 13 19.04 1.46 -5.50
C PHE A 13 20.25 0.56 -5.28
N ALA A 14 20.33 -0.05 -4.12
CA ALA A 14 21.29 -1.09 -3.80
C ALA A 14 20.53 -2.28 -3.21
N MET A 15 20.75 -3.47 -3.75
CA MET A 15 20.25 -4.69 -3.15
C MET A 15 21.41 -5.36 -2.42
N ASN A 16 21.20 -5.69 -1.15
CA ASN A 16 22.14 -6.54 -0.42
C ASN A 16 21.97 -7.98 -0.93
N GLY A 17 23.00 -8.53 -1.58
CA GLY A 17 22.97 -9.87 -2.15
C GLY A 17 22.96 -11.02 -1.13
N GLN A 18 23.33 -10.78 0.13
CA GLN A 18 23.28 -11.79 1.18
C GLN A 18 21.91 -11.90 1.84
N THR A 19 21.27 -10.75 2.11
CA THR A 19 19.98 -10.71 2.83
C THR A 19 18.77 -10.49 1.93
N GLY A 20 19.00 -10.13 0.66
CA GLY A 20 17.95 -9.74 -0.28
C GLY A 20 17.33 -8.37 0.00
N LYS A 21 17.78 -7.62 1.01
CA LYS A 21 17.22 -6.30 1.33
C LYS A 21 17.54 -5.29 0.24
N LEU A 22 16.49 -4.72 -0.35
CA LEU A 22 16.56 -3.58 -1.25
C LEU A 22 16.59 -2.28 -0.42
N VAL A 23 17.67 -1.52 -0.55
CA VAL A 23 17.90 -0.22 0.10
C VAL A 23 18.03 0.83 -0.98
N GLY A 24 17.22 1.88 -0.91
CA GLY A 24 17.26 2.96 -1.89
C GLY A 24 16.17 3.97 -1.64
N ASN A 25 16.33 5.17 -2.20
CA ASN A 25 15.28 6.16 -2.19
C ASN A 25 14.32 5.80 -3.33
N LEU A 26 13.31 4.96 -3.04
CA LEU A 26 12.28 4.69 -4.03
C LEU A 26 11.44 5.96 -4.23
N PRO A 27 11.11 6.37 -5.47
CA PRO A 27 10.12 7.40 -5.75
C PRO A 27 8.70 6.90 -5.46
N VAL A 28 8.48 6.32 -4.28
CA VAL A 28 7.15 6.01 -3.78
C VAL A 28 6.66 7.25 -3.07
N ASP A 29 5.64 7.87 -3.66
CA ASP A 29 4.86 8.88 -2.98
C ASP A 29 4.16 8.23 -1.79
N LYS A 30 4.73 8.44 -0.59
CA LYS A 30 4.19 7.93 0.67
C LYS A 30 2.78 8.44 0.92
N GLY A 31 2.44 9.64 0.44
CA GLY A 31 1.10 10.21 0.54
C GLY A 31 0.10 9.48 -0.35
N ALA A 32 0.46 9.20 -1.60
CA ALA A 32 -0.38 8.39 -2.49
C ALA A 32 -0.57 6.97 -1.94
N ALA A 33 0.51 6.34 -1.46
CA ALA A 33 0.43 5.02 -0.83
C ALA A 33 -0.47 5.02 0.42
N TRP A 34 -0.40 6.07 1.24
CA TRP A 34 -1.26 6.22 2.42
C TRP A 34 -2.73 6.39 2.04
N LYS A 35 -3.02 7.23 1.05
CA LYS A 35 -4.39 7.45 0.53
C LYS A 35 -5.02 6.15 0.03
N TRP A 36 -4.29 5.38 -0.79
CA TRP A 36 -4.77 4.09 -1.29
C TRP A 36 -5.00 3.08 -0.17
N ARG A 37 -4.06 3.00 0.79
CA ARG A 37 -4.21 2.11 1.95
C ARG A 37 -5.44 2.46 2.78
N LEU A 38 -5.65 3.74 3.09
CA LEU A 38 -6.82 4.17 3.86
C LEU A 38 -8.12 3.91 3.09
N GLY A 39 -8.16 4.23 1.80
CA GLY A 39 -9.33 3.98 0.95
C GLY A 39 -9.70 2.50 0.94
N LEU A 40 -8.73 1.61 0.78
CA LEU A 40 -8.95 0.16 0.82
C LEU A 40 -9.46 -0.28 2.19
N PHE A 41 -8.82 0.20 3.27
CA PHE A 41 -9.21 -0.17 4.64
C PHE A 41 -10.66 0.23 4.94
N PHE A 42 -11.01 1.49 4.71
CA PHE A 42 -12.38 1.97 4.96
C PHE A 42 -13.41 1.34 4.02
N GLY A 43 -13.05 1.10 2.75
CA GLY A 43 -13.92 0.40 1.81
C GLY A 43 -14.25 -1.02 2.25
N CYS A 44 -13.23 -1.81 2.62
CA CYS A 44 -13.45 -3.17 3.14
C CYS A 44 -14.21 -3.15 4.47
N PHE A 45 -13.87 -2.24 5.38
CA PHE A 45 -14.53 -2.14 6.68
C PHE A 45 -16.01 -1.77 6.54
N ALA A 46 -16.34 -0.77 5.71
CA ALA A 46 -17.71 -0.39 5.42
C ALA A 46 -18.49 -1.55 4.74
N GLY A 47 -17.87 -2.25 3.79
CA GLY A 47 -18.50 -3.40 3.14
C GLY A 47 -18.83 -4.54 4.10
N LEU A 48 -17.88 -4.91 4.97
CA LEU A 48 -18.08 -5.98 5.95
C LEU A 48 -19.11 -5.61 7.02
N THR A 49 -19.09 -4.37 7.49
CA THR A 49 -20.06 -3.88 8.49
C THR A 49 -21.47 -3.80 7.92
N LEU A 50 -21.63 -3.32 6.67
CA LEU A 50 -22.92 -3.32 5.98
C LEU A 50 -23.44 -4.75 5.75
N LEU A 51 -22.56 -5.67 5.33
CA LEU A 51 -22.94 -7.06 5.14
C LEU A 51 -23.38 -7.71 6.46
N ALA A 52 -22.62 -7.50 7.54
CA ALA A 52 -22.99 -8.01 8.86
C ALA A 52 -24.33 -7.44 9.33
N TRP A 53 -24.55 -6.13 9.16
CA TRP A 53 -25.82 -5.49 9.49
C TRP A 53 -27.00 -6.06 8.70
N LEU A 54 -26.83 -6.27 7.39
CA LEU A 54 -27.85 -6.90 6.55
C LEU A 54 -28.19 -8.32 7.01
N LEU A 55 -27.17 -9.12 7.32
CA LEU A 55 -27.35 -10.49 7.80
C LEU A 55 -28.10 -10.52 9.16
N SER A 56 -27.84 -9.55 10.04
CA SER A 56 -28.57 -9.42 11.31
C SER A 56 -30.02 -8.99 11.13
N VAL A 57 -30.31 -8.05 10.22
CA VAL A 57 -31.70 -7.66 9.91
C VAL A 57 -32.48 -8.82 9.28
N LEU A 58 -31.80 -9.69 8.52
CA LEU A 58 -32.38 -10.90 7.95
C LEU A 58 -32.51 -12.06 8.95
N GLY A 59 -32.03 -11.89 10.19
CA GLY A 59 -32.12 -12.89 11.25
C GLY A 59 -31.25 -14.13 11.02
N VAL A 60 -30.27 -14.05 10.11
CA VAL A 60 -29.31 -15.13 9.84
C VAL A 60 -28.28 -15.24 10.97
N ILE A 61 -27.93 -14.10 11.57
CA ILE A 61 -26.96 -13.97 12.67
C ILE A 61 -27.50 -13.02 13.73
#